data_AF-A0AAE9IPC0-F1
#
_entry.id   AF-A0AAE9IPC0-F1
#
_cell.length_a   1.000
_cell.length_b   1.000
_cell.length_c   1.000
_cell.angle_alpha   90.00
_cell.angle_beta   90.00
_cell.angle_gamma   90.00
#
_symmetry.space_group_name_H-M   'P 1'
#
loop_
_entity.id
_entity.type
_entity.pdbx_description
1 polymer ?
#
loop_
_entity_poly.entity_id
_entity_poly.type
_entity_poly.pdbx_seq_one_letter_code
_entity_poly.pdbx_strand_id
1 'polypeptide(L)'
;MRIISAGESVALLPYGPLRSASLEVSFISYNIYNLFLCTTNLSILLAMYFRYSLICHGKAEGMPVMRNFGLTWILSVGMLVVIIIPPYDFSTVVLNTEKSYPEYKLLETYGEFGGFKSTTRLVYVVNTTILMGIPYLIPVFILVFRHKIFKQINEVQTHLSDRTKKASLDLVRALTMQAMFPMICLIPNVAYFVLSQSIHNPFIIAEFIPFPTCIIPCLIDPILTIYYVAPYRSFVTRRRRSVAAALTVSVAPSSTRTI
;
A
#
# COMPACT_ATOMS: atom_id res chain seq x y z
N MET A 1 -13.87 2.62 6.40
CA MET A 1 -14.27 1.31 6.93
C MET A 1 -13.67 1.20 8.33
N ARG A 2 -14.41 0.63 9.29
CA ARG A 2 -14.03 0.50 10.71
C ARG A 2 -13.81 -0.98 10.99
N ILE A 3 -12.73 -1.33 11.68
CA ILE A 3 -12.37 -2.71 11.99
C ILE A 3 -12.53 -2.91 13.47
N ILE A 4 -13.40 -3.83 13.89
CA ILE A 4 -13.66 -4.10 15.31
C ILE A 4 -13.25 -5.53 15.62
N SER A 5 -12.40 -5.71 16.62
CA SER A 5 -12.04 -7.03 17.13
C SER A 5 -12.95 -7.39 18.31
N ALA A 6 -13.65 -8.51 18.20
CA ALA A 6 -14.60 -9.03 19.16
C ALA A 6 -14.20 -10.46 19.53
N GLY A 7 -13.16 -10.58 20.37
CA GLY A 7 -12.57 -11.85 20.78
C GLY A 7 -11.95 -12.59 19.59
N GLU A 8 -12.49 -13.75 19.28
CA GLU A 8 -12.05 -14.53 18.11
C GLU A 8 -12.60 -13.97 16.79
N SER A 9 -13.57 -13.06 16.78
CA SER A 9 -14.15 -12.54 15.53
C SER A 9 -13.66 -11.13 15.22
N VAL A 10 -13.59 -10.79 13.93
CA VAL A 10 -13.25 -9.43 13.46
C VAL A 10 -14.35 -8.94 12.54
N ALA A 11 -15.05 -7.90 12.97
CA ALA A 11 -16.08 -7.23 12.21
C ALA A 11 -15.51 -6.14 11.30
N LEU A 12 -16.12 -6.03 10.14
CA LEU A 12 -15.70 -5.18 9.03
C LEU A 12 -16.87 -4.26 8.65
N LEU A 13 -16.86 -3.03 9.19
CA LEU A 13 -17.97 -2.09 9.05
C LEU A 13 -17.69 -1.09 7.91
N PRO A 14 -18.38 -1.21 6.76
CA PRO A 14 -18.18 -0.30 5.63
C PRO A 14 -18.73 1.10 5.90
N TYR A 15 -18.18 2.09 5.20
CA TYR A 15 -18.66 3.48 5.20
C TYR A 15 -18.84 3.96 3.77
N GLY A 16 -19.67 4.98 3.59
CA GLY A 16 -19.91 5.58 2.27
C GLY A 16 -20.63 4.61 1.32
N PRO A 17 -20.25 4.56 0.04
CA PRO A 17 -20.94 3.74 -0.97
C PRO A 17 -20.95 2.24 -0.67
N LEU A 18 -19.95 1.73 0.06
CA LEU A 18 -19.88 0.32 0.44
C LEU A 18 -20.91 -0.06 1.51
N ARG A 19 -21.56 0.92 2.16
CA ARG A 19 -22.63 0.65 3.13
C ARG A 19 -23.91 0.16 2.46
N SER A 20 -24.20 0.61 1.25
CA SER A 20 -25.36 0.16 0.47
C SER A 20 -25.10 -1.11 -0.34
N ALA A 21 -23.86 -1.61 -0.34
CA ALA A 21 -23.50 -2.83 -1.05
C ALA A 21 -23.86 -4.08 -0.22
N SER A 22 -23.95 -5.25 -0.87
CA SER A 22 -24.15 -6.51 -0.14
C SER A 22 -22.95 -6.82 0.77
N LEU A 23 -23.18 -7.68 1.77
CA LEU A 23 -22.16 -8.07 2.75
C LEU A 23 -20.93 -8.70 2.08
N GLU A 24 -21.17 -9.54 1.06
CA GLU A 24 -20.13 -10.20 0.27
C GLU A 24 -19.32 -9.16 -0.52
N VAL A 25 -19.98 -8.19 -1.15
CA VAL A 25 -19.30 -7.16 -1.95
C VAL A 25 -18.41 -6.31 -1.05
N SER A 26 -18.89 -5.90 0.13
CA SER A 26 -18.08 -5.17 1.12
C SER A 26 -16.87 -5.98 1.58
N PHE A 27 -17.08 -7.25 1.91
CA PHE A 27 -16.02 -8.16 2.34
C PHE A 27 -14.98 -8.43 1.24
N ILE A 28 -15.41 -8.70 0.02
CA ILE A 28 -14.52 -8.91 -1.14
C ILE A 28 -13.76 -7.62 -1.45
N SER A 29 -14.40 -6.45 -1.40
CA SER A 29 -13.75 -5.16 -1.64
C SER A 29 -12.62 -4.90 -0.65
N TYR A 30 -12.82 -5.22 0.63
CA TYR A 30 -11.77 -5.15 1.65
C TYR A 30 -10.57 -6.06 1.33
N ASN A 31 -10.82 -7.26 0.84
CA ASN A 31 -9.75 -8.20 0.50
C ASN A 31 -9.03 -7.85 -0.81
N ILE A 32 -9.74 -7.28 -1.79
CA ILE A 32 -9.14 -6.67 -2.99
C ILE A 32 -8.21 -5.51 -2.59
N TYR A 33 -8.65 -4.67 -1.64
CA TYR A 33 -7.82 -3.62 -1.10
C TYR A 33 -6.51 -4.16 -0.48
N ASN A 34 -6.60 -5.21 0.34
CA ASN A 34 -5.42 -5.88 0.90
C ASN A 34 -4.51 -6.51 -0.17
N LEU A 35 -5.08 -7.05 -1.26
CA LEU A 35 -4.34 -7.56 -2.40
C LEU A 35 -3.49 -6.46 -3.06
N PHE A 36 -4.06 -5.27 -3.27
CA PHE A 36 -3.32 -4.15 -3.83
C PHE A 36 -2.21 -3.69 -2.88
N LEU A 37 -2.49 -3.59 -1.58
CA LEU A 37 -1.49 -3.22 -0.57
C LEU A 37 -0.28 -4.17 -0.59
N CYS A 38 -0.52 -5.48 -0.63
CA CYS A 38 0.54 -6.49 -0.71
C CYS A 38 1.34 -6.36 -2.02
N THR A 39 0.63 -6.28 -3.15
CA THR A 39 1.23 -6.19 -4.49
C THR A 39 2.09 -4.93 -4.64
N THR A 40 1.66 -3.79 -4.09
CA THR A 40 2.44 -2.55 -4.13
C THR A 40 3.77 -2.70 -3.38
N ASN A 41 3.75 -3.26 -2.16
CA ASN A 41 4.98 -3.48 -1.38
C ASN A 41 5.97 -4.41 -2.11
N LEU A 42 5.46 -5.50 -2.69
CA LEU A 42 6.27 -6.44 -3.47
C LEU A 42 6.80 -5.83 -4.78
N SER A 43 6.02 -4.95 -5.42
CA SER A 43 6.42 -4.27 -6.66
C SER A 43 7.58 -3.31 -6.42
N ILE A 44 7.64 -2.64 -5.25
CA ILE A 44 8.78 -1.78 -4.88
C ILE A 44 10.06 -2.63 -4.74
N LEU A 45 9.98 -3.80 -4.10
CA LEU A 45 11.11 -4.73 -4.01
C LEU A 45 11.53 -5.23 -5.40
N LEU A 46 10.58 -5.62 -6.24
CA LEU A 46 10.86 -6.09 -7.59
C LEU A 46 11.55 -5.00 -8.44
N ALA A 47 11.09 -3.75 -8.33
CA ALA A 47 11.72 -2.61 -8.99
C ALA A 47 13.17 -2.41 -8.51
N MET A 48 13.41 -2.54 -7.20
CA MET A 48 14.76 -2.46 -6.64
C MET A 48 15.65 -3.61 -7.11
N TYR A 49 15.13 -4.84 -7.14
CA TYR A 49 15.84 -6.01 -7.64
C TYR A 49 16.21 -5.87 -9.12
N PHE A 50 15.29 -5.38 -9.95
CA PHE A 50 15.54 -5.13 -11.36
C PHE A 50 16.72 -4.15 -11.55
N ARG A 51 16.76 -3.08 -10.75
CA ARG A 51 17.86 -2.10 -10.78
C ARG A 51 19.17 -2.69 -10.28
N TYR A 52 19.12 -3.47 -9.21
CA TYR A 52 20.28 -4.20 -8.72
C TYR A 52 20.88 -5.11 -9.81
N SER A 53 20.05 -5.91 -10.50
CA SER A 53 20.51 -6.79 -11.58
C SER A 53 21.13 -6.01 -12.73
N LEU A 54 20.49 -4.92 -13.17
CA LEU A 54 20.99 -4.12 -14.28
C LEU A 54 22.36 -3.49 -13.99
N ILE A 55 22.58 -3.00 -12.77
CA ILE A 55 23.81 -2.29 -12.39
C ILE A 55 24.93 -3.26 -11.99
N CYS A 56 24.62 -4.31 -11.25
CA CYS A 56 25.63 -5.23 -10.73
C CYS A 56 25.99 -6.36 -11.69
N HIS A 57 25.02 -6.85 -12.47
CA HIS A 57 25.24 -7.93 -13.43
C HIS A 57 25.35 -7.44 -14.88
N GLY A 58 25.12 -6.14 -15.14
CA GLY A 58 25.18 -5.53 -16.48
C GLY A 58 24.09 -6.00 -17.45
N LYS A 59 23.22 -6.92 -17.02
CA LYS A 59 22.09 -7.46 -17.78
C LYS A 59 20.87 -7.62 -16.88
N ALA A 60 19.71 -7.33 -17.45
CA ALA A 60 18.42 -7.70 -16.90
C ALA A 60 17.75 -8.60 -17.94
N GLU A 61 17.95 -9.91 -17.81
CA GLU A 61 17.31 -10.87 -18.70
C GLU A 61 15.79 -10.83 -18.51
N GLY A 62 15.03 -10.77 -19.61
CA GLY A 62 13.58 -10.64 -19.55
C GLY A 62 12.89 -11.81 -18.83
N MET A 63 13.45 -13.03 -18.95
CA MET A 63 12.82 -14.24 -18.41
C MET A 63 12.84 -14.31 -16.88
N PRO A 64 13.98 -14.11 -16.18
CA PRO A 64 13.98 -14.01 -14.71
C PRO A 64 13.12 -12.87 -14.17
N VAL A 65 13.09 -11.72 -14.84
CA VAL A 65 12.28 -10.57 -14.43
C VAL A 65 10.79 -10.87 -14.56
N MET A 66 10.38 -11.45 -15.69
CA MET A 66 8.98 -11.85 -15.94
C MET A 66 8.52 -12.94 -14.99
N ARG A 67 9.39 -13.92 -14.68
CA ARG A 67 9.13 -14.92 -13.65
C ARG A 67 8.91 -14.27 -12.28
N ASN A 68 9.80 -13.37 -11.86
CA ASN A 68 9.69 -12.71 -10.56
C ASN A 68 8.42 -11.82 -10.48
N PHE A 69 8.05 -11.16 -11.59
CA PHE A 69 6.79 -10.44 -11.70
C PHE A 69 5.58 -11.37 -11.52
N GLY A 70 5.58 -12.54 -12.20
CA GLY A 70 4.55 -13.55 -12.02
C GLY A 70 4.44 -14.02 -10.55
N LEU A 71 5.57 -14.29 -9.90
CA LEU A 71 5.62 -14.71 -8.49
C LEU A 71 5.03 -13.66 -7.54
N THR A 72 5.28 -12.37 -7.77
CA THR A 72 4.69 -11.31 -6.95
C THR A 72 3.16 -11.26 -7.02
N TRP A 73 2.58 -11.55 -8.19
CA TRP A 73 1.13 -11.61 -8.36
C TRP A 73 0.52 -12.91 -7.83
N ILE A 74 1.21 -14.05 -8.00
CA ILE A 74 0.75 -15.35 -7.49
C ILE A 74 0.54 -15.29 -5.98
N LEU A 75 1.46 -14.66 -5.24
CA LEU A 75 1.33 -14.52 -3.79
C LEU A 75 0.07 -13.71 -3.43
N SER A 76 -0.08 -12.49 -3.95
CA SER A 76 -1.22 -11.62 -3.61
C SER A 76 -2.56 -12.20 -4.06
N VAL A 77 -2.65 -12.73 -5.29
CA VAL A 77 -3.88 -13.33 -5.82
C VAL A 77 -4.23 -14.61 -5.06
N GLY A 78 -3.24 -15.43 -4.71
CA GLY A 78 -3.44 -16.62 -3.89
C GLY A 78 -4.10 -16.29 -2.55
N MET A 79 -3.63 -15.23 -1.86
CA MET A 79 -4.23 -14.76 -0.62
C MET A 79 -5.72 -14.39 -0.79
N LEU A 80 -6.05 -13.69 -1.89
CA LEU A 80 -7.43 -13.30 -2.19
C LEU A 80 -8.31 -14.53 -2.48
N VAL A 81 -7.86 -15.44 -3.35
CA VAL A 81 -8.61 -16.64 -3.72
C VAL A 81 -8.92 -17.50 -2.50
N VAL A 82 -7.93 -17.71 -1.62
CA VAL A 82 -8.11 -18.53 -0.41
C VAL A 82 -9.11 -17.90 0.57
N ILE A 83 -9.17 -16.57 0.66
CA ILE A 83 -10.18 -15.88 1.50
C ILE A 83 -11.57 -15.91 0.87
N ILE A 84 -11.67 -15.89 -0.47
CA ILE A 84 -12.96 -15.80 -1.16
C ILE A 84 -13.72 -17.14 -1.17
N ILE A 85 -13.03 -18.27 -0.97
CA ILE A 85 -13.69 -19.59 -0.99
C ILE A 85 -14.56 -19.77 0.29
N PRO A 86 -15.89 -19.94 0.15
CA PRO A 86 -16.83 -20.07 1.27
C PRO A 86 -16.59 -21.33 2.13
N PRO A 87 -17.19 -21.44 3.35
CA PRO A 87 -18.35 -20.67 3.82
C PRO A 87 -18.02 -19.42 4.64
N TYR A 88 -18.66 -18.30 4.25
CA TYR A 88 -18.76 -17.10 5.07
C TYR A 88 -19.85 -17.30 6.13
N ASP A 89 -19.60 -16.81 7.34
CA ASP A 89 -20.54 -16.90 8.46
C ASP A 89 -20.63 -15.52 9.11
N PHE A 90 -21.27 -14.59 8.39
CA PHE A 90 -21.40 -13.20 8.82
C PHE A 90 -22.35 -13.07 10.01
N SER A 91 -23.36 -13.94 10.13
CA SER A 91 -24.29 -13.94 11.27
C SER A 91 -23.56 -14.16 12.60
N THR A 92 -22.61 -15.10 12.65
CA THR A 92 -21.80 -15.30 13.87
C THR A 92 -20.92 -14.10 14.18
N VAL A 93 -20.37 -13.42 13.16
CA VAL A 93 -19.56 -12.20 13.35
C VAL A 93 -20.41 -11.09 13.97
N VAL A 94 -21.62 -10.86 13.45
CA VAL A 94 -22.56 -9.86 13.98
C VAL A 94 -22.91 -10.18 15.43
N LEU A 95 -23.32 -11.41 15.73
CA LEU A 95 -23.69 -11.85 17.08
C LEU A 95 -22.55 -11.67 18.10
N ASN A 96 -21.33 -12.07 17.73
CA ASN A 96 -20.17 -11.94 18.61
C ASN A 96 -19.78 -10.47 18.85
N THR A 97 -19.92 -9.63 17.82
CA THR A 97 -19.57 -8.21 17.91
C THR A 97 -20.57 -7.45 18.77
N GLU A 98 -21.88 -7.68 18.58
CA GLU A 98 -22.94 -7.08 19.40
C GLU A 98 -22.86 -7.55 20.86
N LYS A 99 -22.51 -8.82 21.10
CA LYS A 99 -22.28 -9.32 22.46
C LYS A 99 -21.07 -8.66 23.12
N SER A 100 -20.04 -8.34 22.35
CA SER A 100 -18.80 -7.77 22.87
C SER A 100 -18.90 -6.26 23.09
N TYR A 101 -19.67 -5.54 22.27
CA TYR A 101 -19.83 -4.08 22.31
C TYR A 101 -21.32 -3.68 22.26
N PRO A 102 -22.15 -4.09 23.24
CA PRO A 102 -23.59 -3.80 23.23
C PRO A 102 -23.91 -2.30 23.26
N GLU A 103 -23.01 -1.49 23.82
CA GLU A 103 -23.14 -0.03 23.90
C GLU A 103 -23.04 0.67 22.54
N TYR A 104 -22.44 0.03 21.52
CA TYR A 104 -22.26 0.64 20.21
C TYR A 104 -23.52 0.61 19.33
N LYS A 105 -24.48 -0.29 19.60
CA LYS A 105 -25.71 -0.49 18.78
C LYS A 105 -25.41 -0.51 17.28
N LEU A 106 -24.49 -1.41 16.87
CA LEU A 106 -23.89 -1.37 15.53
C LEU A 106 -24.91 -1.74 14.44
N LEU A 107 -25.79 -2.70 14.71
CA LEU A 107 -26.89 -3.09 13.82
C LEU A 107 -27.82 -1.92 13.49
N GLU A 108 -28.22 -1.12 14.48
CA GLU A 108 -29.06 0.07 14.26
C GLU A 108 -28.32 1.14 13.44
N THR A 109 -27.03 1.30 13.70
CA THR A 109 -26.23 2.38 13.12
C THR A 109 -25.71 2.08 11.71
N TYR A 110 -25.36 0.82 11.43
CA TYR A 110 -24.69 0.39 10.18
C TYR A 110 -25.51 -0.60 9.35
N GLY A 111 -26.50 -1.28 9.94
CA GLY A 111 -27.16 -2.43 9.34
C GLY A 111 -26.34 -3.71 9.54
N GLU A 112 -26.65 -4.76 8.78
CA GLU A 112 -25.84 -5.98 8.77
C GLU A 112 -24.42 -5.71 8.24
N PHE A 113 -23.43 -6.40 8.79
CA PHE A 113 -22.03 -6.28 8.39
C PHE A 113 -21.33 -7.64 8.35
N GLY A 114 -20.30 -7.74 7.50
CA GLY A 114 -19.49 -8.94 7.35
C GLY A 114 -18.23 -8.94 8.22
N GLY A 115 -17.39 -9.96 8.03
CA GLY A 115 -16.09 -10.04 8.69
C GLY A 115 -15.54 -11.45 8.77
N PHE A 116 -14.51 -11.61 9.59
CA PHE A 116 -13.87 -12.90 9.84
C PHE A 116 -14.42 -13.51 11.12
N LYS A 117 -14.99 -14.72 11.03
CA LYS A 117 -15.55 -15.45 12.17
C LYS A 117 -14.53 -15.75 13.27
N SER A 118 -13.31 -16.10 12.87
CA SER A 118 -12.28 -16.64 13.76
C SER A 118 -10.89 -16.15 13.35
N THR A 119 -10.19 -15.49 14.26
CA THR A 119 -8.81 -14.99 14.13
C THR A 119 -7.79 -16.11 14.28
N THR A 120 -8.20 -17.27 14.79
CA THR A 120 -7.36 -18.47 14.94
C THR A 120 -7.38 -19.37 13.70
N ARG A 121 -8.30 -19.12 12.74
CA ARG A 121 -8.30 -19.83 11.45
C ARG A 121 -6.98 -19.65 10.73
N LEU A 122 -6.35 -20.76 10.34
CA LEU A 122 -5.05 -20.79 9.68
C LEU A 122 -4.99 -19.83 8.48
N VAL A 123 -6.03 -19.81 7.65
CA VAL A 123 -6.13 -18.89 6.50
C VAL A 123 -6.03 -17.42 6.92
N TYR A 124 -6.75 -17.03 7.97
CA TYR A 124 -6.72 -15.67 8.48
C TYR A 124 -5.36 -15.34 9.10
N VAL A 125 -4.82 -16.23 9.93
CA VAL A 125 -3.51 -16.05 10.57
C VAL A 125 -2.41 -15.88 9.52
N VAL A 126 -2.35 -16.77 8.52
CA VAL A 126 -1.35 -16.72 7.45
C VAL A 126 -1.48 -15.41 6.66
N ASN A 127 -2.68 -15.05 6.24
CA ASN A 127 -2.87 -13.84 5.44
C ASN A 127 -2.55 -12.56 6.20
N THR A 128 -3.02 -12.45 7.44
CA THR A 128 -2.74 -11.31 8.31
C THR A 128 -1.25 -11.21 8.63
N THR A 129 -0.58 -12.34 8.90
CA THR A 129 0.87 -12.39 9.15
C THR A 129 1.66 -11.93 7.92
N ILE A 130 1.27 -12.35 6.72
CA ILE A 130 1.92 -11.92 5.48
C ILE A 130 1.72 -10.41 5.27
N LEU A 131 0.49 -9.91 5.39
CA LEU A 131 0.18 -8.49 5.20
C LEU A 131 0.89 -7.59 6.20
N MET A 132 0.99 -8.03 7.45
CA MET A 132 1.67 -7.29 8.51
C MET A 132 3.18 -7.45 8.44
N GLY A 133 3.71 -8.60 8.01
CA GLY A 133 5.14 -8.89 8.01
C GLY A 133 5.89 -8.32 6.81
N ILE A 134 5.34 -8.42 5.59
CA ILE A 134 5.98 -7.96 4.35
C ILE A 134 6.48 -6.51 4.47
N PRO A 135 5.68 -5.53 4.92
CA PRO A 135 6.12 -4.13 4.99
C PRO A 135 7.35 -3.87 5.88
N TYR A 136 7.66 -4.76 6.84
CA TYR A 136 8.87 -4.66 7.66
C TYR A 136 10.06 -5.42 7.07
N LEU A 137 9.81 -6.51 6.34
CA LEU A 137 10.86 -7.30 5.68
C LEU A 137 11.40 -6.62 4.42
N ILE A 138 10.52 -6.01 3.62
CA ILE A 138 10.88 -5.40 2.32
C ILE A 138 11.99 -4.35 2.45
N PRO A 139 11.96 -3.42 3.41
CA PRO A 139 13.01 -2.42 3.54
C PRO A 139 14.38 -3.01 3.88
N VAL A 140 14.44 -4.12 4.63
CA VAL A 140 15.70 -4.82 4.91
C VAL A 140 16.35 -5.31 3.62
N PHE A 141 15.58 -5.99 2.75
CA PHE A 141 16.08 -6.42 1.44
C PHE A 141 16.49 -5.25 0.55
N ILE A 142 15.72 -4.16 0.55
CA ILE A 142 16.03 -2.96 -0.23
C ILE A 142 17.33 -2.31 0.27
N LEU A 143 17.57 -2.25 1.57
CA LEU A 143 18.83 -1.73 2.12
C LEU A 143 20.03 -2.60 1.72
N VAL A 144 19.88 -3.93 1.71
CA VAL A 144 20.91 -4.85 1.21
C VAL A 144 21.22 -4.59 -0.26
N PHE A 145 20.20 -4.52 -1.12
CA PHE A 145 20.40 -4.23 -2.54
C PHE A 145 20.97 -2.83 -2.76
N ARG A 146 20.53 -1.83 -1.98
CA ARG A 146 21.07 -0.47 -2.03
C ARG A 146 22.55 -0.49 -1.74
N HIS A 147 22.98 -1.16 -0.66
CA HIS A 147 24.39 -1.24 -0.30
C HIS A 147 25.21 -1.84 -1.46
N LYS A 148 24.75 -2.95 -2.04
CA LYS A 148 25.43 -3.58 -3.18
C LYS A 148 25.50 -2.67 -4.42
N ILE A 149 24.42 -1.96 -4.74
CA ILE A 149 24.41 -1.00 -5.86
C ILE A 149 25.42 0.13 -5.64
N PHE A 150 25.44 0.72 -4.44
CA PHE A 150 26.37 1.80 -4.11
C PHE A 150 27.82 1.33 -4.15
N LYS A 151 28.09 0.13 -3.62
CA LYS A 151 29.42 -0.51 -3.69
C LYS A 151 29.86 -0.68 -5.14
N GLN A 152 29.02 -1.27 -5.98
CA GLN A 152 29.32 -1.49 -7.39
C GLN A 152 29.61 -0.18 -8.13
N ILE A 153 28.80 0.86 -7.90
CA ILE A 153 28.93 2.16 -8.57
C ILE A 153 30.19 2.93 -8.16
N ASN A 154 30.71 2.69 -6.94
CA ASN A 154 31.86 3.42 -6.40
C ASN A 154 33.18 2.67 -6.62
N GLU A 155 33.19 1.34 -6.52
CA GLU A 155 34.43 0.54 -6.57
C GLU A 155 34.72 0.01 -7.98
N VAL A 156 33.69 -0.45 -8.68
CA VAL A 156 33.83 -0.97 -10.04
C VAL A 156 33.53 0.21 -10.94
N GLN A 157 34.53 0.72 -11.65
CA GLN A 157 34.39 1.81 -12.60
C GLN A 157 33.38 1.40 -13.69
N THR A 158 32.09 1.58 -13.40
CA THR A 158 31.02 1.10 -14.27
C THR A 158 31.10 1.85 -15.58
N HIS A 159 31.01 1.16 -16.72
CA HIS A 159 30.92 1.77 -18.06
C HIS A 159 29.66 2.64 -18.28
N LEU A 160 28.93 2.97 -17.21
CA LEU A 160 27.75 3.81 -17.24
C LEU A 160 28.15 5.28 -17.28
N SER A 161 27.48 6.06 -18.14
CA SER A 161 27.64 7.52 -18.13
C SER A 161 27.28 8.11 -16.76
N ASP A 162 27.89 9.24 -16.39
CA ASP A 162 27.58 9.96 -15.15
C ASP A 162 26.10 10.30 -15.02
N ARG A 163 25.45 10.58 -16.16
CA ARG A 163 24.00 10.84 -16.23
C ARG A 163 23.20 9.59 -15.84
N THR A 164 23.57 8.42 -16.36
CA THR A 164 22.90 7.14 -16.06
C THR A 164 23.15 6.72 -14.60
N LYS A 165 24.37 6.93 -14.10
CA LYS A 165 24.74 6.69 -12.69
C LYS A 165 23.89 7.54 -11.75
N LYS A 166 23.80 8.85 -11.99
CA LYS A 166 22.98 9.75 -11.19
C LYS A 166 21.50 9.38 -11.23
N ALA A 167 20.95 9.12 -12.42
CA ALA A 167 19.56 8.72 -12.57
C ALA A 167 19.24 7.41 -11.81
N SER A 168 20.17 6.47 -11.80
CA SER A 168 20.02 5.20 -11.07
C SER A 168 20.05 5.41 -9.56
N LEU A 169 20.98 6.22 -9.05
CA LEU A 169 21.07 6.53 -7.62
C LEU A 169 19.84 7.30 -7.11
N ASP A 170 19.32 8.25 -7.89
CA ASP A 170 18.12 8.99 -7.54
C ASP A 170 16.90 8.07 -7.46
N LEU A 171 16.76 7.11 -8.38
CA LEU A 171 15.69 6.12 -8.33
C LEU A 171 15.85 5.15 -7.14
N VAL A 172 17.06 4.69 -6.84
CA VAL A 172 17.33 3.85 -5.67
C VAL A 172 16.96 4.58 -4.37
N ARG A 173 17.24 5.88 -4.28
CA ARG A 173 16.81 6.72 -3.15
C ARG A 173 15.29 6.80 -3.06
N ALA A 174 14.60 7.01 -4.19
CA ALA A 174 13.14 7.01 -4.24
C ALA A 174 12.57 5.69 -3.71
N LEU A 175 13.00 4.55 -4.27
CA LEU A 175 12.55 3.21 -3.87
C LEU A 175 12.84 2.89 -2.40
N THR A 176 13.98 3.35 -1.88
CA THR A 176 14.31 3.20 -0.46
C THR A 176 13.31 3.98 0.39
N MET A 177 13.03 5.24 0.07
CA MET A 177 12.05 6.03 0.82
C MET A 177 10.65 5.41 0.72
N GLN A 178 10.22 5.01 -0.47
CA GLN A 178 8.92 4.39 -0.72
C GLN A 178 8.70 3.11 0.10
N ALA A 179 9.77 2.35 0.39
CA ALA A 179 9.70 1.18 1.26
C ALA A 179 9.74 1.53 2.76
N MET A 180 10.47 2.57 3.15
CA MET A 180 10.56 2.98 4.56
C MET A 180 9.25 3.58 5.10
N PHE A 181 8.48 4.29 4.27
CA PHE A 181 7.22 4.92 4.70
C PHE A 181 6.16 3.90 5.17
N PRO A 182 5.82 2.84 4.42
CA PRO A 182 4.93 1.77 4.87
C PRO A 182 5.34 1.19 6.23
N MET A 183 6.65 0.94 6.43
CA MET A 183 7.15 0.41 7.71
C MET A 183 6.76 1.28 8.89
N ILE A 184 6.93 2.61 8.78
CA ILE A 184 6.64 3.56 9.86
C ILE A 184 5.12 3.73 10.02
N CYS A 185 4.41 3.94 8.91
CA CYS A 185 2.99 4.23 8.92
C CYS A 185 2.16 3.04 9.45
N LEU A 186 2.61 1.80 9.29
CA LEU A 186 1.88 0.61 9.70
C LEU A 186 2.09 0.20 11.17
N ILE A 187 3.02 0.83 11.90
CA ILE A 187 3.24 0.55 13.33
C ILE A 187 1.93 0.67 14.15
N PRO A 188 1.12 1.73 14.02
CA PRO A 188 -0.14 1.84 14.75
C PRO A 188 -1.15 0.76 14.37
N ASN A 189 -1.12 0.27 13.12
CA ASN A 189 -1.98 -0.82 12.68
C ASN A 189 -1.60 -2.14 13.37
N VAL A 190 -0.30 -2.44 13.46
CA VAL A 190 0.20 -3.61 14.20
C VAL A 190 -0.12 -3.51 15.68
N ALA A 191 0.13 -2.36 16.29
CA ALA A 191 -0.20 -2.11 17.69
C ALA A 191 -1.71 -2.30 17.95
N TYR A 192 -2.57 -1.73 17.09
CA TYR A 192 -4.01 -1.90 17.18
C TYR A 192 -4.41 -3.38 17.09
N PHE A 193 -3.89 -4.11 16.11
CA PHE A 193 -4.19 -5.53 15.96
C PHE A 193 -3.83 -6.32 17.22
N VAL A 194 -2.59 -6.20 17.71
CA VAL A 194 -2.12 -6.95 18.90
C VAL A 194 -2.91 -6.58 20.16
N LEU A 195 -3.15 -5.29 20.39
CA LEU A 195 -3.91 -4.81 21.56
C LEU A 195 -5.36 -5.25 21.50
N SER A 196 -6.00 -5.15 20.34
CA SER A 196 -7.42 -5.51 20.15
C SER A 196 -7.71 -7.02 20.21
N GLN A 197 -6.67 -7.86 20.10
CA GLN A 197 -6.77 -9.31 20.39
C GLN A 197 -6.65 -9.61 21.89
N SER A 198 -5.97 -8.76 22.66
CA SER A 198 -5.62 -9.03 24.05
C SER A 198 -6.54 -8.33 25.06
N ILE A 199 -7.06 -7.16 24.69
CA ILE A 199 -7.83 -6.28 25.57
C ILE A 199 -9.03 -5.75 24.80
N HIS A 200 -10.17 -5.66 25.47
CA HIS A 200 -11.33 -4.91 24.96
C HIS A 200 -10.94 -3.42 24.84
N ASN A 201 -10.93 -2.89 23.62
CA ASN A 201 -10.38 -1.58 23.37
C ASN A 201 -11.44 -0.49 23.65
N PRO A 202 -11.25 0.38 24.67
CA PRO A 202 -12.24 1.40 25.01
C PRO A 202 -12.22 2.60 24.03
N PHE A 203 -11.20 2.67 23.15
CA PHE A 203 -11.02 3.81 22.25
C PHE A 203 -11.60 3.53 20.87
N ILE A 204 -12.83 4.00 20.62
CA ILE A 204 -13.50 3.93 19.31
C ILE A 204 -12.62 4.45 18.17
N ILE A 205 -11.85 5.52 18.40
CA ILE A 205 -10.97 6.13 17.39
C ILE A 205 -9.92 5.13 16.88
N ALA A 206 -9.45 4.22 17.74
CA ALA A 206 -8.43 3.25 17.38
C ALA A 206 -8.90 2.28 16.29
N GLU A 207 -10.19 2.00 16.23
CA GLU A 207 -10.83 1.10 15.26
C GLU A 207 -10.83 1.68 13.83
N PHE A 208 -10.56 2.98 13.69
CA PHE A 208 -10.41 3.67 12.40
C PHE A 208 -8.97 3.78 11.93
N ILE A 209 -7.99 3.62 12.83
CA ILE A 209 -6.55 3.79 12.53
C ILE A 209 -6.05 2.93 11.36
N PRO A 210 -6.45 1.64 11.20
CA PRO A 210 -5.89 0.76 10.18
C PRO A 210 -5.97 1.31 8.75
N PHE A 211 -7.05 1.98 8.37
CA PHE A 211 -7.25 2.44 7.00
C PHE A 211 -6.37 3.65 6.63
N PRO A 212 -6.39 4.78 7.37
CA PRO A 212 -5.48 5.90 7.12
C PRO A 212 -4.01 5.50 7.10
N THR A 213 -3.58 4.62 8.01
CA THR A 213 -2.18 4.17 8.09
C THR A 213 -1.71 3.43 6.84
N CYS A 214 -2.61 2.73 6.15
CA CYS A 214 -2.31 2.04 4.91
C CYS A 214 -2.42 2.97 3.67
N ILE A 215 -3.24 4.01 3.72
CA ILE A 215 -3.45 4.95 2.60
C ILE A 215 -2.32 6.00 2.52
N ILE A 216 -1.82 6.50 3.66
CA ILE A 216 -0.78 7.53 3.69
C ILE A 216 0.45 7.16 2.84
N PRO A 217 1.03 5.94 2.96
CA PRO A 217 2.15 5.54 2.10
C PRO A 217 1.82 5.58 0.61
N CYS A 218 0.61 5.19 0.21
CA CYS A 218 0.17 5.21 -1.18
C CYS A 218 0.06 6.64 -1.74
N LEU A 219 -0.26 7.62 -0.90
CA LEU A 219 -0.28 9.04 -1.31
C LEU A 219 1.12 9.64 -1.41
N ILE A 220 2.05 9.19 -0.57
CA ILE A 220 3.44 9.66 -0.55
C ILE A 220 4.25 9.10 -1.72
N ASP A 221 3.96 7.88 -2.16
CA ASP A 221 4.64 7.18 -3.26
C ASP A 221 4.80 8.01 -4.56
N PRO A 222 3.74 8.60 -5.15
CA PRO A 222 3.88 9.45 -6.33
C PRO A 222 4.64 10.75 -6.05
N ILE A 223 4.54 11.30 -4.83
CA ILE A 223 5.26 12.52 -4.43
C ILE A 223 6.77 12.26 -4.44
N LEU A 224 7.20 11.14 -3.86
CA LEU A 224 8.61 10.73 -3.85
C LEU A 224 9.13 10.48 -5.26
N THR A 225 8.33 9.83 -6.10
CA THR A 225 8.67 9.59 -7.51
C THR A 225 8.89 10.91 -8.25
N ILE A 226 7.96 11.86 -8.13
CA ILE A 226 8.08 13.19 -8.77
C ILE A 226 9.29 13.96 -8.23
N TYR A 227 9.58 13.87 -6.93
CA TYR A 227 10.68 14.60 -6.32
C TYR A 227 12.06 14.07 -6.76
N TYR A 228 12.29 12.76 -6.63
CA TYR A 228 13.59 12.15 -6.86
C TYR A 228 13.87 11.86 -8.34
N VAL A 229 12.87 11.40 -9.10
CA VAL A 229 13.09 10.88 -10.46
C VAL A 229 13.04 12.02 -11.48
N ALA A 230 14.21 12.38 -12.01
CA ALA A 230 14.42 13.54 -12.88
C ALA A 230 13.41 13.73 -14.05
N PRO A 231 13.05 12.71 -14.86
CA PRO A 231 12.08 12.88 -15.94
C PRO A 231 10.67 13.26 -15.45
N TYR A 232 10.24 12.74 -14.30
CA TYR A 232 8.94 13.12 -13.73
C TYR A 232 8.97 14.53 -13.17
N ARG A 233 10.06 14.91 -12.49
CA ARG A 233 10.26 16.29 -12.00
C ARG A 233 10.22 17.30 -13.15
N SER A 234 10.97 17.04 -14.22
CA SER A 234 11.04 17.95 -15.37
C SER A 234 9.69 18.06 -16.09
N PHE A 235 8.94 16.96 -16.21
CA PHE A 235 7.59 16.97 -16.75
C PHE A 235 6.65 17.87 -15.93
N VAL A 236 6.63 17.72 -14.61
CA VAL A 236 5.79 18.54 -13.72
C VAL A 236 6.21 20.02 -13.76
N THR A 237 7.50 20.32 -13.71
CA THR A 237 7.99 21.70 -13.82
C THR A 237 7.63 22.33 -15.17
N ARG A 238 7.77 21.59 -16.27
CA ARG A 238 7.40 22.07 -17.61
C ARG A 238 5.90 22.34 -17.70
N ARG A 239 5.07 21.42 -17.20
CA ARG A 239 3.61 21.59 -17.18
C ARG A 239 3.19 22.80 -16.33
N ARG A 240 3.79 22.99 -15.15
CA ARG A 240 3.55 24.18 -14.31
C ARG A 240 3.91 25.47 -15.05
N ARG A 241 5.04 25.52 -15.76
CA ARG A 241 5.43 26.68 -16.58
C ARG A 241 4.45 26.93 -17.72
N SER A 242 3.99 25.89 -18.42
CA SER A 242 3.00 26.01 -19.49
C SER A 242 1.65 26.53 -18.98
N VAL A 243 1.18 26.05 -17.82
CA VAL A 243 -0.06 26.54 -17.20
C VAL A 243 0.08 27.99 -16.74
N ALA A 244 1.21 28.35 -16.11
CA ALA A 244 1.47 29.72 -15.71
C ALA A 244 1.50 30.67 -16.92
N ALA A 245 2.14 30.26 -18.02
CA ALA A 245 2.16 31.02 -19.27
C ALA A 245 0.75 31.19 -19.87
N ALA A 246 -0.07 30.14 -19.89
CA ALA A 246 -1.46 30.22 -20.37
C ALA A 246 -2.33 31.15 -19.52
N LEU A 247 -2.16 31.12 -18.19
CA LEU A 247 -2.85 32.03 -17.28
C LEU A 247 -2.41 33.49 -17.49
N THR A 248 -1.11 33.75 -17.69
CA THR A 248 -0.63 35.11 -17.99
C THR A 248 -1.12 35.65 -19.32
N VAL A 249 -1.26 34.80 -20.35
CA VAL A 249 -1.81 35.18 -21.66
C VAL A 249 -3.30 35.47 -21.56
N SER A 250 -4.05 34.73 -20.75
CA SER A 250 -5.49 34.96 -20.54
C SER A 250 -5.81 36.22 -19.71
N VAL A 251 -4.86 36.74 -18.94
CA VAL A 251 -5.03 37.93 -18.08
C VAL A 251 -4.56 39.22 -18.77
N ALA A 252 -3.84 39.12 -19.91
CA ALA A 252 -3.51 40.29 -20.71
C ALA A 252 -4.81 40.90 -21.27
N PRO A 253 -5.13 42.17 -20.99
CA PRO A 253 -6.32 42.81 -21.57
C PRO A 253 -6.14 42.86 -23.07
N SER A 254 -7.17 42.46 -23.81
CA SER A 254 -7.29 42.79 -25.23
C SER A 254 -7.26 44.32 -25.34
N SER A 255 -6.08 44.89 -25.62
CA SER A 255 -5.99 46.31 -25.91
C SER A 255 -6.78 46.54 -27.19
N THR A 256 -7.96 47.10 -27.02
CA THR A 256 -8.83 47.59 -28.07
C THR A 256 -8.00 48.51 -28.95
N ARG A 257 -7.70 48.07 -30.18
CA ARG A 257 -7.28 48.98 -31.25
C ARG A 257 -8.48 49.86 -31.57
N THR A 258 -8.55 51.04 -30.96
CA THR A 258 -9.35 52.13 -31.49
C THR A 258 -8.59 52.75 -32.65
N ILE A 259 -9.29 52.78 -33.78
CA ILE A 259 -8.95 53.34 -35.10
C ILE A 259 -8.71 54.84 -35.00
#